data_AF-A0A9E4T3E5-F1
#
_entry.id   AF-A0A9E4T3E5-F1
#
_cell.length_a   1.000
_cell.length_b   1.000
_cell.length_c   1.000
_cell.angle_alpha   90.00
_cell.angle_beta   90.00
_cell.angle_gamma   90.00
#
_symmetry.space_group_name_H-M   'P 1'
#
loop_
_entity.id
_entity.type
_entity.pdbx_description
1 polymer ?
#
loop_
_entity_poly.entity_id
_entity_poly.type
_entity_poly.pdbx_seq_one_letter_code
_entity_poly.pdbx_strand_id
1 'polypeptide(L)'
;FNYIRNSVKVVVDAYNGSVDFYVIEPGDPLIKMYRNAFPGLFRDFQEIPPDLRDHIRYPIGLFSAQARIYLRYHITEPQVFFNQAEQWAIPSETRFGKRGVRVRSSYLMFRIPGEDQIEFLLMVPFTPAGEKKNLVGWLIARNDWPNYGQLLAFHLPSNPQVDGPSQVEARIENDQQISQQFTLWEGAGSQIIRGQLLVIPIEGTILYVEPLYLQSDFLAFPELKKVILADGTDVVMADSVREALAMLVGDSPAGFPPVSAGTRDESPGLVELDQIQDAVTGLADALDELQNALEDLKETLGGSRR
;
A
#
# COMPACT_ATOMS: atom_id res chain seq x y z
N PHE A 1 -4.07 -17.63 18.48
CA PHE A 1 -3.64 -18.90 17.89
C PHE A 1 -2.46 -19.40 18.69
N ASN A 2 -2.44 -20.69 19.03
CA ASN A 2 -1.30 -21.30 19.74
C ASN A 2 -0.25 -21.85 18.77
N TYR A 3 -0.61 -22.03 17.49
CA TYR A 3 0.29 -22.43 16.41
C TYR A 3 -0.26 -21.94 15.07
N ILE A 4 0.59 -21.37 14.22
CA ILE A 4 0.28 -21.01 12.82
C ILE A 4 1.60 -20.94 12.05
N ARG A 5 1.63 -21.49 10.83
CA ARG A 5 2.79 -21.52 9.93
C ARG A 5 2.37 -21.33 8.47
N ASN A 6 3.32 -20.90 7.64
CA ASN A 6 3.13 -20.72 6.20
C ASN A 6 3.77 -21.89 5.44
N SER A 7 3.47 -23.13 5.83
CA SER A 7 4.31 -24.28 5.47
C SER A 7 4.11 -24.80 4.04
N VAL A 8 2.97 -24.49 3.42
CA VAL A 8 2.58 -25.00 2.10
C VAL A 8 1.98 -23.90 1.25
N LYS A 9 2.35 -23.88 -0.03
CA LYS A 9 1.68 -23.13 -1.10
C LYS A 9 0.87 -24.09 -1.96
N VAL A 10 -0.38 -23.74 -2.21
CA VAL A 10 -1.29 -24.55 -3.02
C VAL A 10 -1.53 -23.81 -4.31
N VAL A 11 -1.26 -24.47 -5.43
CA VAL A 11 -1.55 -23.96 -6.78
C VAL A 11 -2.72 -24.76 -7.32
N VAL A 12 -3.73 -24.05 -7.84
CA VAL A 12 -4.89 -24.66 -8.49
C VAL A 12 -4.86 -24.23 -9.94
N ASP A 13 -4.83 -25.19 -10.86
CA ASP A 13 -4.97 -24.95 -12.28
C ASP A 13 -6.40 -24.47 -12.58
N ALA A 14 -6.53 -23.27 -13.16
CA ALA A 14 -7.82 -22.65 -13.41
C ALA A 14 -8.62 -23.33 -14.54
N TYR A 15 -7.97 -24.08 -15.43
CA TYR A 15 -8.60 -24.74 -16.57
C TYR A 15 -9.11 -26.13 -16.23
N ASN A 16 -8.31 -26.92 -15.51
CA ASN A 16 -8.62 -28.32 -15.23
C ASN A 16 -8.83 -28.63 -13.74
N GLY A 17 -8.57 -27.68 -12.84
CA GLY A 17 -8.78 -27.84 -11.40
C GLY A 17 -7.74 -28.72 -10.70
N SER A 18 -6.65 -29.10 -11.36
CA SER A 18 -5.55 -29.84 -10.73
C SER A 18 -4.95 -29.02 -9.60
N VAL A 19 -4.59 -29.70 -8.50
CA VAL A 19 -4.09 -29.05 -7.29
C VAL A 19 -2.70 -29.58 -6.96
N ASP A 20 -1.74 -28.68 -6.87
CA ASP A 20 -0.37 -28.99 -6.48
C ASP A 20 -0.03 -28.33 -5.14
N PHE A 21 0.60 -29.08 -4.23
CA PHE A 21 0.99 -28.63 -2.90
C PHE A 21 2.52 -28.54 -2.82
N TYR A 22 3.06 -27.34 -2.67
CA TYR A 22 4.50 -27.07 -2.58
C TYR A 22 4.92 -26.71 -1.16
N VAL A 23 5.89 -27.43 -0.59
CA VAL A 23 6.32 -27.25 0.81
C VAL A 23 7.40 -26.18 0.94
N ILE A 24 7.03 -25.00 1.40
CA ILE A 24 7.91 -23.82 1.52
C ILE A 24 8.64 -23.72 2.87
N GLU A 25 8.08 -24.31 3.95
CA GLU A 25 8.79 -24.44 5.24
C GLU A 25 9.02 -25.94 5.58
N PRO A 26 10.00 -26.62 4.94
CA PRO A 26 10.24 -28.05 5.16
C PRO A 26 10.66 -28.39 6.60
N GLY A 27 11.05 -27.38 7.40
CA GLY A 27 11.39 -27.53 8.81
C GLY A 27 10.19 -27.74 9.74
N ASP A 28 8.97 -27.38 9.34
CA ASP A 28 7.78 -27.46 10.19
C ASP A 28 7.45 -28.93 10.58
N PRO A 29 7.32 -29.26 11.88
CA PRO A 29 7.02 -30.62 12.32
C PRO A 29 5.67 -31.14 11.82
N LEU A 30 4.66 -30.27 11.66
CA LEU A 30 3.35 -30.70 11.16
C LEU A 30 3.44 -31.09 9.68
N ILE A 31 4.09 -30.29 8.84
CA ILE A 31 4.23 -30.66 7.42
C ILE A 31 5.08 -31.92 7.23
N LYS A 32 6.10 -32.16 8.07
CA LYS A 32 6.86 -33.42 8.06
C LYS A 32 5.96 -34.62 8.34
N MET A 33 5.07 -34.53 9.32
CA MET A 33 4.08 -35.58 9.61
C MET A 33 3.15 -35.82 8.41
N TYR A 34 2.62 -34.74 7.80
CA TYR A 34 1.75 -34.86 6.62
C TYR A 34 2.45 -35.46 5.40
N ARG A 35 3.72 -35.10 5.13
CA ARG A 35 4.52 -35.72 4.06
C ARG A 35 4.73 -37.21 4.28
N ASN A 36 4.95 -37.64 5.53
CA ASN A 36 5.09 -39.06 5.86
C ASN A 36 3.78 -39.83 5.68
N ALA A 37 2.64 -39.22 6.05
CA ALA A 37 1.33 -39.83 5.90
C ALA A 37 0.83 -39.87 4.45
N PHE A 38 1.22 -38.89 3.62
CA PHE A 38 0.80 -38.74 2.23
C PHE A 38 1.99 -38.48 1.29
N PRO A 39 2.83 -39.49 0.99
CA PRO A 39 4.10 -39.29 0.28
C PRO A 39 3.97 -38.71 -1.13
N GLY A 40 2.85 -38.92 -1.82
CA GLY A 40 2.61 -38.41 -3.17
C GLY A 40 1.85 -37.07 -3.26
N LEU A 41 1.44 -36.49 -2.12
CA LEU A 41 0.61 -35.28 -2.12
C LEU A 41 1.43 -33.99 -2.22
N PHE A 42 2.63 -33.99 -1.63
CA PHE A 42 3.44 -32.79 -1.46
C PHE A 42 4.70 -32.83 -2.34
N ARG A 43 4.97 -31.72 -3.02
CA ARG A 43 6.18 -31.47 -3.81
C ARG A 43 7.14 -30.56 -3.05
N ASP A 44 8.41 -30.65 -3.39
CA ASP A 44 9.41 -29.71 -2.89
C ASP A 44 9.20 -28.34 -3.53
N PHE A 45 9.41 -27.27 -2.75
CA PHE A 45 9.20 -25.92 -3.24
C PHE A 45 10.07 -25.54 -4.45
N GLN A 46 11.22 -26.20 -4.63
CA GLN A 46 12.09 -25.99 -5.77
C GLN A 46 11.45 -26.45 -7.10
N GLU A 47 10.43 -27.30 -7.04
CA GLU A 47 9.72 -27.79 -8.22
C GLU A 47 8.63 -26.80 -8.71
N ILE A 48 8.37 -25.72 -7.96
CA ILE A 48 7.37 -24.74 -8.38
C ILE A 48 7.86 -24.00 -9.64
N PRO A 49 7.00 -23.79 -10.65
CA PRO A 49 7.36 -22.99 -11.83
C PRO A 49 7.90 -21.60 -11.44
N PRO A 50 8.99 -21.12 -12.09
CA PRO A 50 9.61 -19.83 -11.75
C PRO A 50 8.63 -18.65 -11.75
N ASP A 51 7.78 -18.56 -12.78
CA ASP A 51 6.79 -17.49 -12.86
C ASP A 51 5.83 -17.49 -11.67
N LEU A 52 5.41 -18.67 -11.20
CA LEU A 52 4.57 -18.77 -10.01
C LEU A 52 5.34 -18.42 -8.74
N ARG A 53 6.62 -18.79 -8.68
CA ARG A 53 7.51 -18.49 -7.54
C ARG A 53 7.62 -17.00 -7.28
N ASP A 54 7.74 -16.22 -8.35
CA ASP A 54 7.93 -14.76 -8.30
C ASP A 54 6.64 -14.02 -7.90
N HIS A 55 5.48 -14.69 -7.99
CA HIS A 55 4.18 -14.12 -7.61
C HIS A 55 3.67 -14.61 -6.26
N ILE A 56 4.51 -15.31 -5.48
CA ILE A 56 4.11 -15.79 -4.16
C ILE A 56 3.97 -14.62 -3.19
N ARG A 57 2.86 -14.65 -2.44
CA ARG A 57 2.57 -13.69 -1.39
C ARG A 57 2.74 -14.28 0.01
N TYR A 58 3.29 -13.47 0.90
CA TYR A 58 3.28 -13.73 2.33
C TYR A 58 1.83 -13.67 2.83
N PRO A 59 1.34 -14.69 3.56
CA PRO A 59 -0.08 -14.81 3.82
C PRO A 59 -0.59 -13.75 4.80
N ILE A 60 -1.55 -12.94 4.33
CA ILE A 60 -2.19 -11.87 5.10
C ILE A 60 -2.76 -12.33 6.44
N GLY A 61 -3.26 -13.57 6.54
CA GLY A 61 -3.79 -14.12 7.80
C GLY A 61 -2.71 -14.34 8.86
N LEU A 62 -1.56 -14.90 8.47
CA LEU A 62 -0.41 -15.07 9.35
C LEU A 62 0.16 -13.71 9.77
N PHE A 63 0.36 -12.83 8.80
CA PHE A 63 0.84 -11.48 9.04
C PHE A 63 -0.06 -10.71 10.01
N SER A 64 -1.38 -10.80 9.82
CA SER A 64 -2.35 -10.17 10.73
C SER A 64 -2.26 -10.71 12.16
N ALA A 65 -1.98 -12.01 12.33
CA ALA A 65 -1.78 -12.62 13.64
C ALA A 65 -0.48 -12.12 14.29
N GLN A 66 0.62 -12.08 13.52
CA GLN A 66 1.92 -11.57 13.97
C GLN A 66 1.84 -10.09 14.35
N ALA A 67 1.21 -9.25 13.52
CA ALA A 67 0.99 -7.83 13.81
C ALA A 67 0.23 -7.64 15.13
N ARG A 68 -0.84 -8.40 15.38
CA ARG A 68 -1.61 -8.33 16.64
C ARG A 68 -0.81 -8.74 17.88
N ILE A 69 0.14 -9.67 17.73
CA ILE A 69 1.07 -10.03 18.81
C ILE A 69 2.02 -8.85 19.03
N TYR A 70 2.59 -8.32 17.94
CA TYR A 70 3.56 -7.23 17.97
C TYR A 70 3.04 -5.95 18.64
N LEU A 71 1.72 -5.66 18.54
CA LEU A 71 1.07 -4.53 19.24
C LEU A 71 1.41 -4.42 20.74
N ARG A 72 1.67 -5.55 21.40
CA ARG A 72 2.01 -5.61 22.83
C ARG A 72 3.48 -5.96 23.09
N TYR A 73 4.05 -6.83 22.26
CA TYR A 73 5.39 -7.40 22.49
C TYR A 73 6.52 -6.64 21.80
N HIS A 74 6.25 -5.51 21.14
CA HIS A 74 7.30 -4.58 20.73
C HIS A 74 7.99 -3.92 21.93
N ILE A 75 7.31 -3.83 23.07
CA ILE A 75 7.85 -3.32 24.34
C ILE A 75 8.67 -4.43 24.99
N THR A 76 9.99 -4.25 25.05
CA THR A 76 10.91 -5.20 25.66
C THR A 76 11.21 -4.89 27.13
N GLU A 77 10.99 -3.66 27.57
CA GLU A 77 11.25 -3.22 28.95
C GLU A 77 10.11 -3.70 29.89
N PRO A 78 10.38 -4.56 30.89
CA PRO A 78 9.33 -5.17 31.71
C PRO A 78 8.46 -4.19 32.48
N GLN A 79 9.04 -3.10 32.99
CA GLN A 79 8.31 -2.08 33.73
C GLN A 79 7.30 -1.34 32.84
N VAL A 80 7.69 -0.99 31.62
CA VAL A 80 6.82 -0.34 30.63
C VAL A 80 5.73 -1.31 30.16
N PHE A 81 6.10 -2.57 29.92
CA PHE A 81 5.17 -3.62 29.51
C PHE A 81 4.05 -3.84 30.54
N PHE A 82 4.40 -3.92 31.82
CA PHE A 82 3.43 -4.12 32.91
C PHE A 82 2.43 -2.96 33.03
N ASN A 83 2.91 -1.73 32.83
CA ASN A 83 2.09 -0.52 32.92
C ASN A 83 1.14 -0.34 31.74
N GLN A 84 1.33 -1.08 30.63
CA GLN A 84 0.51 -1.03 29.41
C GLN A 84 0.38 0.37 28.77
N ALA A 85 1.18 1.34 29.19
CA ALA A 85 1.05 2.74 28.80
C ALA A 85 1.40 3.00 27.32
N GLU A 86 2.25 2.15 26.74
CA GLU A 86 2.77 2.31 25.36
C GLU A 86 2.24 1.25 24.40
N GLN A 87 1.11 0.61 24.72
CA GLN A 87 0.51 -0.34 23.79
C GLN A 87 0.10 0.33 22.47
N TRP A 88 0.32 -0.39 21.37
CA TRP A 88 -0.11 0.04 20.06
C TRP A 88 -1.42 -0.61 19.66
N ALA A 89 -2.08 -0.01 18.68
CA ALA A 89 -3.26 -0.51 18.02
C ALA A 89 -3.09 -0.44 16.51
N ILE A 90 -3.87 -1.25 15.79
CA ILE A 90 -4.11 -1.03 14.37
C ILE A 90 -5.15 0.11 14.28
N PRO A 91 -4.88 1.18 13.50
CA PRO A 91 -5.77 2.33 13.42
C PRO A 91 -7.14 1.98 12.84
N SER A 92 -8.06 2.90 13.05
CA SER A 92 -9.35 2.93 12.37
C SER A 92 -9.38 4.00 11.27
N GLU A 93 -10.22 3.79 10.29
CA GLU A 93 -10.44 4.64 9.11
C GLU A 93 -11.94 4.76 8.82
N THR A 94 -12.30 5.59 7.84
CA THR A 94 -13.63 5.64 7.27
C THR A 94 -13.61 4.87 5.95
N ARG A 95 -14.28 3.71 5.91
CA ARG A 95 -14.26 2.84 4.72
C ARG A 95 -15.66 2.36 4.38
N PHE A 96 -16.02 2.39 3.10
CA PHE A 96 -17.38 2.05 2.62
C PHE A 96 -18.49 2.80 3.40
N GLY A 97 -18.31 4.10 3.63
CA GLY A 97 -19.28 4.94 4.36
C GLY A 97 -19.42 4.64 5.85
N LYS A 98 -18.54 3.80 6.41
CA LYS A 98 -18.55 3.43 7.85
C LYS A 98 -17.32 3.99 8.54
N ARG A 99 -17.54 4.79 9.59
CA ARG A 99 -16.47 5.27 10.48
C ARG A 99 -16.03 4.16 11.45
N GLY A 100 -14.79 4.26 11.92
CA GLY A 100 -14.26 3.36 12.96
C GLY A 100 -13.90 1.97 12.45
N VAL A 101 -13.78 1.80 11.13
CA VAL A 101 -13.42 0.52 10.53
C VAL A 101 -11.92 0.31 10.70
N ARG A 102 -11.50 -0.83 11.26
CA ARG A 102 -10.08 -1.10 11.44
C ARG A 102 -9.38 -1.27 10.08
N VAL A 103 -8.24 -0.60 9.91
CA VAL A 103 -7.35 -0.72 8.75
C VAL A 103 -6.94 -2.18 8.57
N ARG A 104 -6.92 -2.65 7.32
CA ARG A 104 -6.47 -4.01 6.98
C ARG A 104 -5.06 -3.95 6.40
N SER A 105 -4.33 -5.05 6.54
CA SER A 105 -3.04 -5.18 5.88
C SER A 105 -3.22 -5.18 4.36
N SER A 106 -2.36 -4.47 3.64
CA SER A 106 -2.46 -4.31 2.20
C SER A 106 -1.14 -4.63 1.52
N TYR A 107 -1.22 -5.22 0.33
CA TYR A 107 -0.05 -5.43 -0.51
C TYR A 107 0.21 -4.16 -1.31
N LEU A 108 1.44 -3.66 -1.24
CA LEU A 108 1.89 -2.40 -1.81
C LEU A 108 3.24 -2.61 -2.50
N MET A 109 3.56 -1.76 -3.46
CA MET A 109 4.89 -1.71 -4.08
C MET A 109 5.52 -0.36 -3.76
N PHE A 110 6.62 -0.38 -3.02
CA PHE A 110 7.41 0.82 -2.73
C PHE A 110 8.82 0.43 -2.30
N ARG A 111 9.72 1.41 -2.30
CA ARG A 111 11.09 1.26 -1.81
C ARG A 111 11.08 1.28 -0.29
N ILE A 112 11.57 0.21 0.35
CA ILE A 112 11.75 0.18 1.81
C ILE A 112 12.77 1.27 2.21
N PRO A 113 12.57 2.01 3.31
CA PRO A 113 13.58 2.95 3.78
C PRO A 113 14.96 2.29 3.97
N GLY A 114 15.98 2.81 3.28
CA GLY A 114 17.36 2.31 3.32
C GLY A 114 17.70 1.25 2.26
N GLU A 115 16.74 0.81 1.45
CA GLU A 115 16.96 -0.06 0.30
C GLU A 115 16.85 0.76 -1.00
N ASP A 116 17.50 0.32 -2.09
CA ASP A 116 17.50 1.06 -3.36
C ASP A 116 16.39 0.62 -4.33
N GLN A 117 15.85 -0.59 -4.12
CA GLN A 117 14.90 -1.23 -5.04
C GLN A 117 13.46 -1.14 -4.53
N ILE A 118 12.52 -1.08 -5.48
CA ILE A 118 11.09 -1.23 -5.20
C ILE A 118 10.83 -2.71 -4.93
N GLU A 119 10.07 -2.99 -3.87
CA GLU A 119 9.67 -4.36 -3.53
C GLU A 119 8.17 -4.47 -3.38
N PHE A 120 7.66 -5.68 -3.59
CA PHE A 120 6.30 -6.06 -3.27
C PHE A 120 6.17 -6.43 -1.79
N LEU A 121 5.39 -5.67 -1.04
CA LEU A 121 5.36 -5.69 0.42
C LEU A 121 3.94 -5.86 0.92
N LEU A 122 3.76 -6.60 2.02
CA LEU A 122 2.52 -6.60 2.78
C LEU A 122 2.71 -5.72 4.01
N MET A 123 1.90 -4.67 4.18
CA MET A 123 2.08 -3.67 5.23
C MET A 123 0.84 -3.49 6.11
N VAL A 124 1.04 -3.12 7.38
CA VAL A 124 0.00 -2.51 8.23
C VAL A 124 0.59 -1.38 9.10
N PRO A 125 -0.08 -0.21 9.19
CA PRO A 125 0.33 0.89 10.08
C PRO A 125 -0.13 0.67 11.53
N PHE A 126 0.48 1.40 12.46
CA PHE A 126 0.17 1.39 13.89
C PHE A 126 -0.03 2.80 14.46
N THR A 127 -0.91 2.90 15.45
CA THR A 127 -1.15 4.09 16.29
C THR A 127 -1.08 3.69 17.77
N PRO A 128 -0.99 4.63 18.72
CA PRO A 128 -1.20 4.32 20.13
C PRO A 128 -2.58 3.68 20.36
N ALA A 129 -2.67 2.78 21.34
CA ALA A 129 -3.95 2.20 21.75
C ALA A 129 -4.85 3.18 22.51
N GLY A 130 -4.26 4.24 23.09
CA GLY A 130 -4.96 5.28 23.81
C GLY A 130 -5.68 6.30 22.91
N GLU A 131 -5.85 7.51 23.46
CA GLU A 131 -6.58 8.59 22.79
C GLU A 131 -5.83 9.19 21.60
N LYS A 132 -4.49 9.24 21.68
CA LYS A 132 -3.64 9.75 20.60
C LYS A 132 -3.83 8.92 19.33
N LYS A 133 -4.02 9.60 18.20
CA LYS A 133 -4.27 8.98 16.88
C LYS A 133 -3.13 9.15 15.88
N ASN A 134 -1.98 9.67 16.32
CA ASN A 134 -0.80 9.83 15.48
C ASN A 134 -0.22 8.47 15.06
N LEU A 135 0.38 8.42 13.88
CA LEU A 135 1.14 7.27 13.40
C LEU A 135 2.37 7.10 14.30
N VAL A 136 2.66 5.86 14.71
CA VAL A 136 3.86 5.53 15.51
C VAL A 136 4.80 4.55 14.81
N GLY A 137 4.36 3.96 13.70
CA GLY A 137 5.14 3.01 12.96
C GLY A 137 4.30 2.13 12.07
N TRP A 138 4.95 1.14 11.47
CA TRP A 138 4.31 0.12 10.65
C TRP A 138 5.11 -1.17 10.68
N LEU A 139 4.45 -2.26 10.30
CA LEU A 139 5.07 -3.56 10.06
C LEU A 139 4.97 -3.87 8.57
N ILE A 140 6.04 -4.41 7.98
CA ILE A 140 6.02 -5.02 6.64
C ILE A 140 6.43 -6.48 6.66
N ALA A 141 5.94 -7.24 5.70
CA ALA A 141 6.48 -8.52 5.26
C ALA A 141 6.91 -8.42 3.79
N ARG A 142 8.13 -8.86 3.49
CA ARG A 142 8.67 -8.89 2.12
C ARG A 142 8.11 -10.08 1.34
N ASN A 143 7.66 -9.85 0.11
CA ASN A 143 7.16 -10.92 -0.78
C ASN A 143 8.21 -11.37 -1.80
N ASP A 144 9.26 -10.57 -2.02
CA ASP A 144 10.23 -10.83 -3.08
C ASP A 144 11.44 -11.63 -2.55
N TRP A 145 12.01 -12.45 -3.42
CA TRP A 145 13.24 -13.19 -3.14
C TRP A 145 14.47 -12.26 -3.25
N PRO A 146 15.52 -12.46 -2.43
CA PRO A 146 15.75 -13.58 -1.50
C PRO A 146 15.10 -13.39 -0.11
N ASN A 147 14.46 -12.24 0.16
CA ASN A 147 14.04 -11.83 1.50
C ASN A 147 12.60 -12.24 1.87
N TYR A 148 11.98 -13.10 1.06
CA TYR A 148 10.61 -13.54 1.24
C TYR A 148 10.31 -13.97 2.68
N GLY A 149 9.26 -13.39 3.25
CA GLY A 149 8.78 -13.68 4.59
C GLY A 149 9.56 -13.02 5.73
N GLN A 150 10.60 -12.24 5.43
CA GLN A 150 11.23 -11.36 6.42
C GLN A 150 10.22 -10.29 6.87
N LEU A 151 10.10 -10.13 8.19
CA LEU A 151 9.30 -9.08 8.81
C LEU A 151 10.21 -7.94 9.26
N LEU A 152 9.83 -6.71 8.92
CA LEU A 152 10.53 -5.51 9.35
C LEU A 152 9.54 -4.56 10.02
N ALA A 153 9.88 -4.10 11.21
CA ALA A 153 9.09 -3.11 11.95
C ALA A 153 9.81 -1.77 11.95
N PHE A 154 9.09 -0.71 11.59
CA PHE A 154 9.59 0.64 11.54
C PHE A 154 8.90 1.47 12.61
N HIS A 155 9.69 2.21 13.38
CA HIS A 155 9.21 3.04 14.47
C HIS A 155 9.44 4.50 14.10
N LEU A 156 8.42 5.32 14.27
CA LEU A 156 8.53 6.76 14.07
C LEU A 156 8.97 7.44 15.36
N PRO A 157 9.77 8.52 15.26
CA PRO A 157 10.09 9.33 16.43
C PRO A 157 8.81 9.97 16.99
N SER A 158 8.80 10.27 18.29
CA SER A 158 7.64 10.92 18.92
C SER A 158 7.48 12.40 18.53
N ASN A 159 8.49 12.99 17.88
CA ASN A 159 8.50 14.37 17.40
C ASN A 159 9.34 14.48 16.10
N PRO A 160 8.82 15.10 15.02
CA PRO A 160 7.45 15.62 14.88
C PRO A 160 6.41 14.50 14.92
N GLN A 161 5.18 14.83 15.35
CA GLN A 161 4.08 13.89 15.25
C GLN A 161 3.66 13.75 13.79
N VAL A 162 3.42 12.51 13.37
CA VAL A 162 2.90 12.20 12.04
C VAL A 162 1.43 11.82 12.17
N ASP A 163 0.56 12.39 11.35
CA ASP A 163 -0.87 12.11 11.40
C ASP A 163 -1.15 10.61 11.18
N GLY A 164 -1.99 9.99 12.00
CA GLY A 164 -2.45 8.64 11.71
C GLY A 164 -3.67 8.63 10.78
N PRO A 165 -4.11 7.45 10.31
CA PRO A 165 -5.23 7.34 9.38
C PRO A 165 -6.48 8.10 9.81
N SER A 166 -6.93 7.98 11.06
CA SER A 166 -8.13 8.69 11.54
C SER A 166 -8.00 10.23 11.52
N GLN A 167 -6.78 10.77 11.64
CA GLN A 167 -6.55 12.22 11.57
C GLN A 167 -6.58 12.71 10.13
N VAL A 168 -5.94 11.97 9.21
CA VAL A 168 -6.00 12.26 7.77
C VAL A 168 -7.44 12.20 7.27
N GLU A 169 -8.17 11.18 7.67
CA GLU A 169 -9.62 11.05 7.43
C GLU A 169 -10.41 12.28 7.86
N ALA A 170 -10.14 12.78 9.07
CA ALA A 170 -10.79 14.00 9.56
C ALA A 170 -10.38 15.25 8.76
N ARG A 171 -9.13 15.32 8.29
CA ARG A 171 -8.67 16.42 7.40
C ARG A 171 -9.37 16.36 6.04
N ILE A 172 -9.53 15.18 5.46
CA ILE A 172 -10.28 14.96 4.23
C ILE A 172 -11.74 15.42 4.39
N GLU A 173 -12.40 15.02 5.48
CA GLU A 173 -13.80 15.40 5.75
C GLU A 173 -13.98 16.90 6.01
N ASN A 174 -12.95 17.56 6.56
CA ASN A 174 -12.95 19.00 6.86
C ASN A 174 -12.48 19.88 5.70
N ASP A 175 -11.89 19.29 4.65
CA ASP A 175 -11.49 20.05 3.47
C ASP A 175 -12.74 20.61 2.76
N GLN A 176 -12.73 21.91 2.49
CA GLN A 176 -13.90 22.61 1.98
C GLN A 176 -14.31 22.11 0.58
N GLN A 177 -13.34 21.85 -0.31
CA GLN A 177 -13.63 21.43 -1.67
C GLN A 177 -14.11 19.98 -1.71
N ILE A 178 -13.44 19.09 -0.96
CA ILE A 178 -13.82 17.68 -0.86
C ILE A 178 -15.20 17.54 -0.21
N SER A 179 -15.44 18.24 0.90
CA SER A 179 -16.72 18.18 1.63
C SER A 179 -17.91 18.64 0.78
N GLN A 180 -17.73 19.70 -0.01
CA GLN A 180 -18.73 20.15 -0.99
C GLN A 180 -19.00 19.08 -2.04
N GLN A 181 -17.95 18.48 -2.60
CA GLN A 181 -18.10 17.42 -3.60
C GLN A 181 -18.80 16.18 -3.03
N PHE A 182 -18.48 15.79 -1.79
CA PHE A 182 -19.14 14.66 -1.12
C PHE A 182 -20.63 14.92 -0.95
N THR A 183 -20.99 16.12 -0.49
CA THR A 183 -22.40 16.53 -0.33
C THR A 183 -23.15 16.49 -1.67
N LEU A 184 -22.52 16.92 -2.77
CA LEU A 184 -23.12 16.89 -4.11
C LEU A 184 -23.38 15.47 -4.61
N TRP A 185 -22.44 14.54 -4.38
CA TRP A 185 -22.55 13.17 -4.88
C TRP A 185 -23.49 12.29 -4.06
N GLU A 186 -23.52 12.43 -2.73
CA GLU A 186 -24.46 11.68 -1.89
C GLU A 186 -25.92 12.09 -2.13
N GLY A 187 -26.18 13.30 -2.63
CA GLY A 187 -27.53 13.80 -2.91
C GLY A 187 -28.13 13.39 -4.25
N ALA A 188 -27.36 12.78 -5.17
CA ALA A 188 -27.75 12.59 -6.57
C ALA A 188 -28.26 11.18 -6.92
N GLY A 189 -28.78 10.42 -5.95
CA GLY A 189 -29.16 9.00 -6.15
C GLY A 189 -27.95 8.08 -6.41
N SER A 190 -26.81 8.48 -5.84
CA SER A 190 -25.53 7.79 -5.93
C SER A 190 -24.92 7.73 -4.53
N GLN A 191 -24.19 6.66 -4.25
CA GLN A 191 -23.47 6.48 -2.99
C GLN A 191 -21.97 6.61 -3.21
N ILE A 192 -21.32 7.40 -2.35
CA ILE A 192 -19.87 7.48 -2.29
C ILE A 192 -19.33 6.25 -1.57
N ILE A 193 -18.37 5.59 -2.20
CA ILE A 193 -17.62 4.48 -1.63
C ILE A 193 -16.16 4.90 -1.48
N ARG A 194 -15.80 5.12 -0.22
CA ARG A 194 -14.43 5.39 0.21
C ARG A 194 -13.64 4.08 0.31
N GLY A 195 -12.53 4.01 -0.43
CA GLY A 195 -11.60 2.89 -0.39
C GLY A 195 -10.84 2.78 0.93
N GLN A 196 -9.89 1.85 1.01
CA GLN A 196 -8.98 1.81 2.14
C GLN A 196 -7.94 2.93 2.00
N LEU A 197 -7.66 3.66 3.08
CA LEU A 197 -6.59 4.64 3.12
C LEU A 197 -5.24 3.91 3.17
N LEU A 198 -4.42 4.10 2.15
CA LEU A 198 -3.07 3.54 2.09
C LEU A 198 -2.09 4.53 2.72
N VAL A 199 -1.25 4.04 3.63
CA VAL A 199 -0.18 4.81 4.27
C VAL A 199 1.12 4.37 3.61
N ILE A 200 1.80 5.25 2.88
CA ILE A 200 2.97 4.90 2.06
C ILE A 200 4.18 5.73 2.50
N PRO A 201 5.20 5.13 3.14
CA PRO A 201 6.46 5.79 3.43
C PRO A 201 7.24 6.07 2.15
N ILE A 202 7.63 7.32 1.93
CA ILE A 202 8.42 7.76 0.76
C ILE A 202 9.45 8.77 1.25
N GLU A 203 10.74 8.48 1.08
CA GLU A 203 11.86 9.43 1.29
C GLU A 203 11.81 10.26 2.58
N GLY A 204 11.38 9.66 3.69
CA GLY A 204 11.30 10.32 5.01
C GLY A 204 10.00 11.07 5.28
N THR A 205 9.05 11.09 4.34
CA THR A 205 7.67 11.53 4.53
C THR A 205 6.69 10.35 4.40
N ILE A 206 5.42 10.61 4.73
CA ILE A 206 4.32 9.67 4.56
C ILE A 206 3.31 10.26 3.58
N LEU A 207 3.05 9.54 2.50
CA LEU A 207 1.98 9.82 1.56
C LEU A 207 0.75 8.98 1.91
N TYR A 208 -0.40 9.61 1.99
CA TYR A 208 -1.69 8.94 2.16
C TYR A 208 -2.44 8.93 0.84
N VAL A 209 -2.97 7.77 0.45
CA VAL A 209 -3.69 7.60 -0.82
C VAL A 209 -5.02 6.90 -0.57
N GLU A 210 -6.11 7.53 -0.98
CA GLU A 210 -7.46 6.97 -0.86
C GLU A 210 -8.20 7.01 -2.21
N PRO A 211 -8.57 5.84 -2.77
CA PRO A 211 -9.40 5.81 -3.97
C PRO A 211 -10.87 6.05 -3.60
N LEU A 212 -11.54 6.86 -4.41
CA LEU A 212 -12.93 7.24 -4.22
C LEU A 212 -13.78 6.73 -5.38
N TYR A 213 -14.74 5.88 -5.04
CA TYR A 213 -15.66 5.28 -6.00
C TYR A 213 -17.05 5.89 -5.87
N LEU A 214 -17.79 5.92 -6.97
CA LEU A 214 -19.20 6.26 -6.99
C LEU A 214 -19.99 5.05 -7.49
N GLN A 215 -21.07 4.74 -6.79
CA GLN A 215 -21.99 3.68 -7.15
C GLN A 215 -23.39 4.26 -7.30
N SER A 216 -24.12 3.85 -8.33
CA SER A 216 -25.53 4.22 -8.49
C SER A 216 -26.42 3.38 -7.57
N ASP A 217 -27.48 3.97 -7.03
CA ASP A 217 -28.48 3.22 -6.25
C ASP A 217 -29.19 2.13 -7.08
N PHE A 218 -29.21 2.26 -8.41
CA PHE A 218 -29.87 1.31 -9.31
C PHE A 218 -28.93 0.22 -9.84
N LEU A 219 -27.64 0.53 -9.99
CA LEU A 219 -26.61 -0.35 -10.55
C LEU A 219 -25.46 -0.46 -9.55
N ALA A 220 -25.36 -1.63 -8.92
CA ALA A 220 -24.39 -1.90 -7.87
C ALA A 220 -22.96 -2.13 -8.39
N PHE A 221 -22.50 -1.38 -9.39
CA PHE A 221 -21.14 -1.44 -9.92
C PHE A 221 -20.38 -0.16 -9.54
N PRO A 222 -19.42 -0.20 -8.60
CA PRO A 222 -18.63 0.97 -8.22
C PRO A 222 -17.64 1.36 -9.32
N GLU A 223 -17.60 2.64 -9.67
CA GLU A 223 -16.64 3.19 -10.61
C GLU A 223 -15.66 4.12 -9.87
N LEU A 224 -14.36 3.97 -10.13
CA LEU A 224 -13.36 4.90 -9.61
C LEU A 224 -13.62 6.28 -10.23
N LYS A 225 -13.83 7.29 -9.37
CA LYS A 225 -14.10 8.67 -9.81
C LYS A 225 -12.95 9.62 -9.50
N LYS A 226 -12.35 9.50 -8.32
CA LYS A 226 -11.24 10.36 -7.88
C LYS A 226 -10.24 9.58 -7.05
N VAL A 227 -9.08 10.19 -6.85
CA VAL A 227 -8.11 9.79 -5.83
C VAL A 227 -7.85 10.99 -4.93
N ILE A 228 -7.84 10.74 -3.63
CA ILE A 228 -7.46 11.71 -2.62
C ILE A 228 -6.04 11.40 -2.18
N LEU A 229 -5.16 12.40 -2.26
CA LEU A 229 -3.81 12.34 -1.68
C LEU A 229 -3.73 13.30 -0.50
N ALA A 230 -2.98 12.92 0.51
CA ALA A 230 -2.63 13.80 1.60
C ALA A 230 -1.18 13.56 2.04
N ASP A 231 -0.56 14.60 2.57
CA ASP A 231 0.70 14.50 3.30
C ASP A 231 0.57 15.15 4.69
N GLY A 232 1.71 15.49 5.31
CA GLY A 232 1.74 16.17 6.60
C GLY A 232 1.05 17.53 6.65
N THR A 233 0.76 18.17 5.51
CA THR A 233 0.31 19.55 5.42
C THR A 233 -0.97 19.72 4.59
N ASP A 234 -1.02 19.11 3.42
CA ASP A 234 -2.05 19.35 2.42
C ASP A 234 -2.90 18.11 2.12
N VAL A 235 -4.10 18.35 1.62
CA VAL A 235 -5.04 17.32 1.14
C VAL A 235 -5.55 17.78 -0.22
N VAL A 236 -5.51 16.89 -1.21
CA VAL A 236 -5.93 17.17 -2.59
C VAL A 236 -6.77 16.03 -3.13
N MET A 237 -7.70 16.35 -4.02
CA MET A 237 -8.56 15.37 -4.70
C MET A 237 -8.53 15.62 -6.20
N ALA A 238 -8.17 14.59 -6.98
CA ALA A 238 -7.97 14.72 -8.43
C ALA A 238 -8.47 13.48 -9.19
N ASP A 239 -8.49 13.54 -10.53
CA ASP A 239 -8.95 12.42 -11.38
C ASP A 239 -7.91 11.30 -11.48
N SER A 240 -6.65 11.58 -11.15
CA SER A 240 -5.58 10.59 -11.16
C SER A 240 -4.56 10.81 -10.04
N VAL A 241 -3.83 9.75 -9.68
CA VAL A 241 -2.70 9.84 -8.74
C VAL A 241 -1.66 10.86 -9.23
N ARG A 242 -1.41 10.91 -10.54
CA ARG A 242 -0.44 11.84 -11.14
C ARG A 242 -0.86 13.29 -10.94
N GLU A 243 -2.11 13.61 -11.23
CA GLU A 243 -2.65 14.97 -11.06
C GLU A 243 -2.67 15.36 -9.59
N ALA A 244 -3.12 14.46 -8.71
CA ALA A 244 -3.12 14.69 -7.27
C ALA A 244 -1.69 14.94 -6.75
N LEU A 245 -0.69 14.18 -7.23
CA LEU A 245 0.70 14.38 -6.81
C LEU A 245 1.24 15.75 -7.27
N ALA A 246 0.94 16.16 -8.51
CA ALA A 246 1.33 17.48 -9.01
C ALA A 246 0.73 18.61 -8.15
N MET A 247 -0.57 18.50 -7.82
CA MET A 247 -1.25 19.42 -6.91
C MET A 247 -0.61 19.46 -5.52
N LEU A 248 -0.20 18.31 -4.98
CA LEU A 248 0.38 18.18 -3.64
C LEU A 248 1.80 18.77 -3.56
N VAL A 249 2.62 18.62 -4.61
CA VAL A 249 4.00 19.14 -4.66
C VAL A 249 4.03 20.64 -4.99
N GLY A 250 2.88 21.24 -5.31
CA GLY A 250 2.77 22.66 -5.65
C GLY A 250 3.13 22.99 -7.10
N ASP A 251 3.35 21.97 -7.93
CA ASP A 251 3.56 22.14 -9.35
C ASP A 251 2.19 22.15 -10.03
N SER A 252 1.63 23.36 -10.20
CA SER A 252 0.48 23.55 -11.07
C SER A 252 0.84 22.94 -12.42
N PRO A 253 0.04 22.02 -13.01
CA PRO A 253 0.45 21.36 -14.23
C PRO A 253 0.56 22.40 -15.33
N ALA A 254 1.79 22.85 -15.60
CA ALA A 254 2.13 23.56 -16.80
C ALA A 254 1.84 22.58 -17.94
N GLY A 255 0.76 22.89 -18.66
CA GLY A 255 0.18 22.16 -19.79
C GLY A 255 0.99 21.01 -20.36
N PHE A 256 0.59 19.79 -20.02
CA PHE A 256 0.73 18.65 -20.93
C PHE A 256 -0.64 18.42 -21.61
N PRO A 257 -0.67 18.15 -22.92
CA PRO A 257 -1.92 18.11 -23.67
C PRO A 257 -2.87 17.04 -23.12
N PRO A 258 -4.19 17.31 -23.10
CA PRO A 258 -5.15 16.33 -22.64
C PRO A 258 -5.05 15.09 -23.52
N VAL A 259 -4.94 13.92 -22.89
CA VAL A 259 -5.20 12.66 -23.58
C VAL A 259 -6.70 12.65 -23.86
N SER A 260 -7.10 13.09 -25.05
CA SER A 260 -8.46 12.92 -25.52
C SER A 260 -8.80 11.44 -25.47
N ALA A 261 -9.84 11.09 -24.70
CA ALA A 261 -10.55 9.83 -24.85
C ALA A 261 -11.17 9.81 -26.24
N GLY A 262 -10.39 9.36 -27.22
CA GLY A 262 -10.84 9.07 -28.56
C GLY A 262 -11.82 7.91 -28.50
N THR A 263 -13.06 8.19 -28.89
CA THR A 263 -14.00 7.18 -29.36
C THR A 263 -13.28 6.24 -30.33
N ARG A 264 -13.22 4.95 -29.98
CA ARG A 264 -12.87 3.88 -30.92
C ARG A 264 -14.09 2.99 -31.08
N ASP A 265 -14.68 3.09 -32.26
CA ASP A 265 -15.22 1.93 -32.94
C ASP A 265 -14.11 1.37 -33.85
N GLU A 266 -14.04 0.04 -33.92
CA GLU A 266 -13.25 -0.84 -34.81
C GLU A 266 -11.73 -1.09 -34.55
N SER A 267 -11.39 -2.40 -34.57
CA SER A 267 -10.06 -3.05 -34.44
C SER A 267 -9.44 -3.38 -35.82
N PRO A 268 -8.26 -4.03 -35.92
CA PRO A 268 -6.93 -3.73 -35.36
C PRO A 268 -5.80 -3.73 -36.44
N GLY A 269 -4.64 -3.10 -36.17
CA GLY A 269 -3.44 -3.32 -37.00
C GLY A 269 -2.18 -2.48 -36.65
N LEU A 270 -1.17 -3.15 -36.07
CA LEU A 270 0.28 -2.99 -36.25
C LEU A 270 0.93 -1.58 -36.25
N VAL A 271 0.61 -0.72 -35.29
CA VAL A 271 1.39 0.51 -35.02
C VAL A 271 1.65 0.65 -33.53
N GLU A 272 2.61 -0.09 -32.97
CA GLU A 272 2.85 -0.06 -31.51
C GLU A 272 4.33 -0.16 -31.09
N LEU A 273 5.31 -0.03 -31.99
CA LEU A 273 6.73 -0.03 -31.60
C LEU A 273 7.33 1.39 -31.53
N ASP A 274 7.04 2.27 -32.49
CA ASP A 274 7.57 3.64 -32.48
C ASP A 274 6.99 4.49 -31.34
N GLN A 275 5.71 4.28 -30.99
CA GLN A 275 5.06 5.01 -29.89
C GLN A 275 5.59 4.61 -28.50
N ILE A 276 6.07 3.38 -28.36
CA ILE A 276 6.71 2.92 -27.12
C ILE A 276 8.12 3.52 -27.03
N GLN A 277 8.83 3.64 -28.16
CA GLN A 277 10.18 4.17 -28.18
C GLN A 277 10.22 5.69 -27.92
N ASP A 278 9.26 6.44 -28.44
CA ASP A 278 9.09 7.87 -28.14
C ASP A 278 8.68 8.09 -26.67
N ALA A 279 7.82 7.22 -26.12
CA ALA A 279 7.42 7.28 -24.72
C ALA A 279 8.56 6.92 -23.75
N VAL A 280 9.44 5.99 -24.13
CA VAL A 280 10.64 5.62 -23.34
C VAL A 280 11.69 6.71 -23.40
N THR A 281 11.88 7.37 -24.55
CA THR A 281 12.82 8.48 -24.70
C THR A 281 12.36 9.70 -23.89
N GLY A 282 11.07 10.04 -23.97
CA GLY A 282 10.50 11.13 -23.15
C GLY A 282 10.54 10.86 -21.65
N LEU A 283 10.54 9.59 -21.23
CA LEU A 283 10.72 9.23 -19.82
C LEU A 283 12.18 9.40 -19.35
N ALA A 284 13.15 9.14 -20.23
CA ALA A 284 14.56 9.34 -19.94
C ALA A 284 14.90 10.83 -19.81
N ASP A 285 14.39 11.66 -20.74
CA ASP A 285 14.59 13.11 -20.70
C ASP A 285 13.96 13.74 -19.44
N ALA A 286 12.77 13.28 -19.05
CA ALA A 286 12.10 13.73 -17.82
C ALA A 286 12.83 13.30 -16.54
N LEU A 287 13.54 12.17 -16.55
CA LEU A 287 14.35 11.71 -15.41
C LEU A 287 15.65 12.51 -15.29
N ASP A 288 16.27 12.88 -16.41
CA ASP A 288 17.46 13.74 -16.43
C ASP A 288 17.13 15.16 -15.97
N GLU A 289 15.99 15.73 -16.37
CA GLU A 289 15.52 17.03 -15.86
C GLU A 289 15.25 17.00 -14.35
N LEU A 290 14.65 15.91 -13.84
CA LEU A 290 14.40 15.75 -12.41
C LEU A 290 15.70 15.61 -11.60
N GLN A 291 16.71 14.91 -12.13
CA GLN A 291 18.01 14.78 -11.49
C GLN A 291 18.75 16.12 -11.43
N ASN A 292 18.74 16.90 -12.52
CA ASN A 292 19.34 18.23 -12.54
C ASN A 292 18.65 19.19 -11.56
N ALA A 293 17.31 19.16 -11.48
CA ALA A 293 16.56 19.98 -10.53
C ALA A 293 16.88 19.60 -9.06
N LEU A 294 17.12 18.32 -8.78
CA LEU A 294 17.53 17.84 -7.46
C LEU A 294 18.97 18.22 -7.08
N GLU A 295 19.89 18.33 -8.05
CA GLU A 295 21.25 18.83 -7.81
C GLU A 295 21.26 20.33 -7.53
N ASP A 296 20.53 21.13 -8.30
CA ASP A 296 20.39 22.58 -8.09
C ASP A 296 19.76 22.89 -6.71
N LEU A 297 18.81 22.07 -6.26
CA LEU A 297 18.20 22.21 -4.95
C LEU A 297 19.21 21.90 -3.82
N LYS A 298 20.14 20.97 -4.02
CA LYS A 298 21.20 20.66 -3.05
C LYS A 298 22.24 21.77 -2.97
N GLU A 299 22.60 22.41 -4.08
CA GLU A 299 23.53 23.54 -4.09
C GLU A 299 22.94 24.77 -3.38
N THR A 300 21.65 25.05 -3.61
CA THR A 300 20.95 26.18 -2.97
C THR A 300 20.75 25.98 -1.47
N LEU A 301 20.52 24.75 -1.01
CA LEU A 301 20.40 24.42 0.41
C LEU A 301 21.77 24.30 1.12
N GLY A 302 22.85 23.99 0.39
CA GLY A 302 24.23 23.94 0.92
C GLY A 302 24.91 25.31 1.10
N GLY A 303 24.41 26.36 0.43
CA GLY A 303 25.01 27.69 0.42
C GLY A 303 24.67 28.60 1.62
N SER A 304 23.69 28.24 2.46
CA SER A 304 23.21 29.09 3.56
C SER A 304 23.82 28.72 4.92
N ARG A 305 25.15 28.79 5.02
CA ARG A 305 25.88 28.91 6.31
C ARG A 305 27.12 29.79 6.14
N ARG A 306 26.94 31.10 6.27
CA ARG A 306 27.91 32.04 6.87
C ARG A 306 27.16 33.14 7.60
#